data_AF-A0A2S9YD35-F1
#
_entry.id   AF-A0A2S9YD35-F1
#
_cell.length_a   1.000
_cell.length_b   1.000
_cell.length_c   1.000
_cell.angle_alpha   90.00
_cell.angle_beta   90.00
_cell.angle_gamma   90.00
#
_symmetry.space_group_name_H-M   'P 1'
#
loop_
_entity.id
_entity.type
_entity.pdbx_description
1 polymer ?
#
loop_
_entity_poly.entity_id
_entity_poly.type
_entity_poly.pdbx_seq_one_letter_code
_entity_poly.pdbx_strand_id
1 'polypeptide(L)'
;MAWTLETDPDYARAMLVALRAAAAADDPNDLTRIVEELAMDWIGDRAFLRFHDSDDGTLWSAVDDKYEVDATRGLAGAALLGRELVTAPRAEQDPAYAACVDDPRGAGDERVAAMAVAAAAPDRSAHAVLIVIREAARERFDARARGRLTALGHGLSPILDRLALAAVLDAGATLEVGGEDSDPAYLYRAEALEAYRGGHSQGPVLRLASPWLGVVYRVVVGLVVATLAYLCLVDVGEYSSGPALVRLGGRTQITALTDASVVEVFVAPNDRVEAGQQLVRLHDVDDAADSERLEREFELQLRNLLRDPGDVAAQRAVTTLRAERERTAWRLREHLIRAPAAGVIRDVRARPGQALAAGEVLLTIASEQTQPHVLALLPGDDRPRIEVGMPLVFEIDGYRDADRALRVDHVYEDVVGPSEALRVLGPEVADDMSITGPVVLVRAALPSEDFESKAARFRYHDGMRGRAEIQVRTTSVLEALIPSLEEI
;
A
#
# COMPACT_ATOMS: atom_id res chain seq x y z
N MET A 1 -52.86 -56.88 35.30
CA MET A 1 -53.48 -55.57 35.60
C MET A 1 -52.58 -54.49 35.02
N ALA A 2 -53.16 -53.51 34.33
CA ALA A 2 -52.42 -52.30 33.98
C ALA A 2 -52.07 -51.58 35.29
N TRP A 3 -50.79 -51.26 35.50
CA TRP A 3 -50.36 -50.50 36.66
C TRP A 3 -50.94 -49.08 36.59
N THR A 4 -51.44 -48.56 37.71
CA THR A 4 -51.93 -47.18 37.83
C THR A 4 -51.36 -46.55 39.09
N LEU A 5 -51.32 -45.22 39.16
CA LEU A 5 -50.85 -44.47 40.33
C LEU A 5 -51.66 -44.82 41.61
N GLU A 6 -52.93 -45.20 41.45
CA GLU A 6 -53.80 -45.64 42.56
C GLU A 6 -53.36 -46.99 43.16
N THR A 7 -52.63 -47.81 42.40
CA THR A 7 -52.14 -49.13 42.85
C THR A 7 -50.79 -49.06 43.58
N ASP A 8 -50.19 -47.88 43.71
CA ASP A 8 -48.84 -47.69 44.28
C ASP A 8 -48.71 -46.33 45.01
N PRO A 9 -49.40 -46.15 46.16
CA PRO A 9 -49.56 -44.85 46.81
C PRO A 9 -48.25 -44.26 47.34
N ASP A 10 -47.29 -45.09 47.73
CA ASP A 10 -46.00 -44.63 48.24
C ASP A 10 -45.15 -44.03 47.11
N TYR A 11 -45.13 -44.67 45.93
CA TYR A 11 -44.49 -44.10 44.74
C TYR A 11 -45.19 -42.81 44.31
N ALA A 12 -46.53 -42.79 44.29
CA ALA A 12 -47.28 -41.59 43.91
C ALA A 12 -46.96 -40.40 44.84
N ARG A 13 -46.80 -40.64 46.15
CA ARG A 13 -46.40 -39.61 47.12
C ARG A 13 -44.97 -39.12 46.86
N ALA A 14 -44.02 -40.03 46.66
CA ALA A 14 -42.63 -39.69 46.35
C ALA A 14 -42.53 -38.88 45.05
N MET A 15 -43.23 -39.33 44.00
CA MET A 15 -43.29 -38.65 42.71
C MET A 15 -43.89 -37.24 42.83
N LEU A 16 -44.96 -37.05 43.62
CA LEU A 16 -45.53 -35.72 43.86
C LEU A 16 -44.56 -34.77 44.57
N VAL A 17 -43.76 -35.27 45.51
CA VAL A 17 -42.73 -34.46 46.19
C VAL A 17 -41.63 -34.08 45.21
N ALA A 18 -41.13 -35.03 44.43
CA ALA A 18 -40.10 -34.78 43.43
C ALA A 18 -40.59 -33.81 42.34
N LEU A 19 -41.80 -33.97 41.82
CA LEU A 19 -42.37 -33.05 40.81
C LEU A 19 -42.57 -31.63 41.35
N ARG A 20 -42.90 -31.46 42.64
CA ARG A 20 -42.96 -30.13 43.27
C ARG A 20 -41.59 -29.48 43.39
N ALA A 21 -40.57 -30.27 43.78
CA ALA A 21 -39.20 -29.78 43.85
C ALA A 21 -38.67 -29.44 42.46
N ALA A 22 -38.90 -30.30 41.47
CA ALA A 22 -38.57 -30.09 40.06
C ALA A 22 -39.25 -28.84 39.47
N ALA A 23 -40.52 -28.58 39.81
CA ALA A 23 -41.23 -27.40 39.35
C ALA A 23 -40.69 -26.09 39.94
N ALA A 24 -40.00 -26.15 41.08
CA ALA A 24 -39.33 -25.00 41.70
C ALA A 24 -37.85 -24.87 41.28
N ALA A 25 -37.32 -25.83 40.52
CA ALA A 25 -35.97 -25.73 39.98
C ALA A 25 -35.95 -24.73 38.81
N ASP A 26 -35.03 -23.77 38.89
CA ASP A 26 -34.81 -22.78 37.82
C ASP A 26 -33.56 -23.12 36.96
N ASP A 27 -32.79 -24.14 37.36
CA ASP A 27 -31.61 -24.66 36.65
C ASP A 27 -31.83 -26.14 36.23
N PRO A 28 -31.56 -26.51 34.97
CA PRO A 28 -31.48 -27.90 34.49
C PRO A 28 -30.69 -28.87 35.39
N ASN A 29 -29.66 -28.39 36.10
CA ASN A 29 -28.85 -29.19 37.02
C ASN A 29 -29.66 -29.74 38.20
N ASP A 30 -30.41 -28.87 38.87
CA ASP A 30 -31.22 -29.27 40.01
C ASP A 30 -32.33 -30.21 39.59
N LEU A 31 -32.95 -29.96 38.42
CA LEU A 31 -33.93 -30.88 37.85
C LEU A 31 -33.34 -32.27 37.61
N THR A 32 -32.16 -32.35 36.99
CA THR A 32 -31.46 -33.60 36.71
C THR A 32 -31.26 -34.41 37.98
N ARG A 33 -30.71 -33.77 39.03
CA ARG A 33 -30.44 -34.44 40.31
C ARG A 33 -31.71 -34.97 40.96
N ILE A 34 -32.79 -34.18 41.01
CA ILE A 34 -34.07 -34.58 41.63
C ILE A 34 -34.68 -35.78 40.90
N VAL A 35 -34.65 -35.77 39.56
CA VAL A 35 -35.24 -36.82 38.74
C VAL A 35 -34.41 -38.10 38.78
N GLU A 36 -33.09 -38.00 38.67
CA GLU A 36 -32.19 -39.14 38.77
C GLU A 36 -32.29 -39.80 40.16
N GLU A 37 -32.36 -39.02 41.24
CA GLU A 37 -32.53 -39.54 42.62
C GLU A 37 -33.85 -40.31 42.79
N LEU A 38 -34.98 -39.75 42.34
CA LEU A 38 -36.27 -40.45 42.40
C LEU A 38 -36.25 -41.76 41.59
N ALA A 39 -35.63 -41.74 40.40
CA ALA A 39 -35.54 -42.89 39.53
C ALA A 39 -34.65 -44.00 40.13
N MET A 40 -33.55 -43.63 40.79
CA MET A 40 -32.68 -44.57 41.51
C MET A 40 -33.36 -45.17 42.75
N ASP A 41 -34.15 -44.40 43.48
CA ASP A 41 -34.82 -44.92 44.69
C ASP A 41 -35.93 -45.92 44.36
N TRP A 42 -36.63 -45.72 43.25
CA TRP A 42 -37.89 -46.44 42.98
C TRP A 42 -37.88 -47.32 41.73
N ILE A 43 -36.96 -47.12 40.78
CA ILE A 43 -37.06 -47.73 39.46
C ILE A 43 -35.81 -48.55 39.11
N GLY A 44 -34.60 -48.01 39.25
CA GLY A 44 -33.35 -48.69 38.87
C GLY A 44 -32.21 -48.47 39.85
N ASP A 45 -31.05 -49.06 39.58
CA ASP A 45 -29.87 -48.89 40.43
C ASP A 45 -29.00 -47.70 39.94
N ARG A 46 -29.15 -47.28 38.67
CA ARG A 46 -28.58 -46.05 38.11
C ARG A 46 -29.62 -45.35 37.23
N ALA A 47 -29.60 -44.02 37.19
CA ALA A 47 -30.45 -43.23 36.32
C ALA A 47 -29.70 -42.04 35.75
N PHE A 48 -30.05 -41.67 34.52
CA PHE A 48 -29.47 -40.58 33.77
C PHE A 48 -30.57 -39.78 33.08
N LEU A 49 -30.73 -38.50 33.42
CA LEU A 49 -31.57 -37.58 32.66
C LEU A 49 -30.68 -36.83 31.67
N ARG A 50 -31.03 -36.88 30.39
CA ARG A 50 -30.29 -36.22 29.31
C ARG A 50 -31.22 -35.31 28.53
N PHE A 51 -30.83 -34.05 28.37
CA PHE A 51 -31.60 -33.07 27.62
C PHE A 51 -31.32 -33.23 26.13
N HIS A 52 -32.34 -33.04 25.32
CA HIS A 52 -32.26 -33.13 23.88
C HIS A 52 -32.28 -31.72 23.30
N ASP A 53 -31.22 -31.36 22.59
CA ASP A 53 -31.19 -30.18 21.76
C ASP A 53 -31.71 -30.54 20.37
N SER A 54 -32.85 -29.98 19.99
CA SER A 54 -33.47 -30.27 18.69
C SER A 54 -32.72 -29.64 17.52
N ASP A 55 -31.94 -28.58 17.76
CA ASP A 55 -31.27 -27.83 16.70
C ASP A 55 -29.94 -28.52 16.34
N ASP A 56 -29.18 -28.94 17.35
CA ASP A 56 -27.91 -29.66 17.16
C ASP A 56 -28.09 -31.18 17.06
N GLY A 57 -29.26 -31.71 17.43
CA GLY A 57 -29.54 -33.15 17.43
C GLY A 57 -28.68 -33.92 18.42
N THR A 58 -28.34 -33.30 19.55
CA THR A 58 -27.48 -33.88 20.59
C THR A 58 -28.23 -34.12 21.89
N LEU A 59 -27.74 -35.10 22.64
CA LEU A 59 -28.10 -35.39 24.01
C LEU A 59 -26.98 -34.92 24.93
N TRP A 60 -27.31 -34.03 25.86
CA TRP A 60 -26.36 -33.49 26.82
C TRP A 60 -26.80 -33.72 28.27
N SER A 61 -25.85 -33.70 29.19
CA SER A 61 -26.12 -33.78 30.63
C SER A 61 -25.86 -32.43 31.27
N ALA A 62 -26.80 -31.94 32.08
CA ALA A 62 -26.56 -30.72 32.86
C ALA A 62 -25.45 -30.94 33.90
N VAL A 63 -25.43 -32.11 34.54
CA VAL A 63 -24.51 -32.41 35.66
C VAL A 63 -23.09 -32.79 35.18
N ASP A 64 -22.96 -33.27 33.95
CA ASP A 64 -21.67 -33.65 33.36
C ASP A 64 -21.42 -32.85 32.09
N ASP A 65 -20.79 -31.68 32.24
CA ASP A 65 -20.45 -30.74 31.16
C ASP A 65 -19.63 -31.37 30.01
N LYS A 66 -19.06 -32.56 30.20
CA LYS A 66 -18.28 -33.29 29.18
C LYS A 66 -19.11 -34.31 28.40
N TYR A 67 -20.39 -34.46 28.74
CA TYR A 67 -21.27 -35.45 28.18
C TYR A 67 -22.16 -34.83 27.11
N GLU A 68 -21.75 -34.98 25.86
CA GLU A 68 -22.54 -34.61 24.69
C GLU A 68 -22.42 -35.72 23.63
N VAL A 69 -23.57 -36.28 23.22
CA VAL A 69 -23.60 -37.38 22.26
C VAL A 69 -24.76 -37.24 21.28
N ASP A 70 -24.57 -37.72 20.05
CA ASP A 70 -25.59 -37.72 18.99
C ASP A 70 -26.90 -38.40 19.44
N ALA A 71 -28.01 -37.66 19.35
CA ALA A 71 -29.34 -38.07 19.76
C ALA A 71 -29.94 -39.20 18.91
N THR A 72 -29.31 -39.60 17.80
CA THR A 72 -29.75 -40.73 16.98
C THR A 72 -29.15 -42.07 17.40
N ARG A 73 -28.24 -42.08 18.38
CA ARG A 73 -27.52 -43.28 18.84
C ARG A 73 -28.11 -43.81 20.15
N GLY A 74 -27.91 -45.09 20.40
CA GLY A 74 -28.34 -45.72 21.66
C GLY A 74 -29.83 -46.04 21.71
N LEU A 75 -30.22 -46.69 22.80
CA LEU A 75 -31.62 -46.84 23.20
C LEU A 75 -32.26 -45.48 23.47
N ALA A 76 -31.47 -44.51 23.94
CA ALA A 76 -31.91 -43.13 24.11
C ALA A 76 -32.40 -42.51 22.79
N GLY A 77 -31.62 -42.63 21.72
CA GLY A 77 -32.03 -42.14 20.41
C GLY A 77 -33.18 -42.93 19.80
N ALA A 78 -33.21 -44.25 20.00
CA ALA A 78 -34.35 -45.07 19.62
C ALA A 78 -35.65 -44.63 20.32
N ALA A 79 -35.55 -44.13 21.56
CA ALA A 79 -36.69 -43.61 22.29
C ALA A 79 -37.19 -42.27 21.70
N LEU A 80 -36.26 -41.36 21.38
CA LEU A 80 -36.55 -40.07 20.75
C LEU A 80 -37.22 -40.22 19.37
N LEU A 81 -36.77 -41.17 18.55
CA LEU A 81 -37.20 -41.33 17.15
C LEU A 81 -38.61 -41.94 16.96
N GLY A 82 -39.34 -42.22 18.05
CA GLY A 82 -40.74 -42.64 17.96
C GLY A 82 -41.15 -43.81 18.85
N ARG A 83 -40.31 -44.20 19.81
CA ARG A 83 -40.66 -45.19 20.84
C ARG A 83 -40.56 -44.54 22.22
N GLU A 84 -41.63 -43.85 22.62
CA GLU A 84 -41.77 -43.14 23.91
C GLU A 84 -41.11 -43.87 25.12
N LEU A 85 -41.16 -45.20 25.15
CA LEU A 85 -40.37 -46.04 26.05
C LEU A 85 -39.76 -47.24 25.32
N VAL A 86 -38.44 -47.41 25.43
CA VAL A 86 -37.68 -48.58 24.94
C VAL A 86 -37.07 -49.31 26.13
N THR A 87 -37.16 -50.65 26.15
CA THR A 87 -36.54 -51.46 27.21
C THR A 87 -35.72 -52.61 26.61
N ALA A 88 -34.47 -52.73 27.03
CA ALA A 88 -33.58 -53.82 26.68
C ALA A 88 -33.42 -54.76 27.90
N PRO A 89 -33.83 -56.04 27.81
CA PRO A 89 -33.68 -57.01 28.90
C PRO A 89 -32.22 -57.41 29.13
N ARG A 90 -31.34 -57.17 28.15
CA ARG A 90 -29.89 -57.24 28.24
C ARG A 90 -29.30 -56.24 27.25
N ALA A 91 -28.49 -55.31 27.74
CA ALA A 91 -28.07 -54.13 26.99
C ALA A 91 -27.33 -54.48 25.68
N GLU A 92 -26.24 -55.26 25.75
CA GLU A 92 -25.43 -55.66 24.58
C GLU A 92 -26.15 -56.50 23.53
N GLN A 93 -27.30 -57.09 23.86
CA GLN A 93 -28.08 -57.88 22.90
C GLN A 93 -29.04 -57.03 22.08
N ASP A 94 -29.30 -55.79 22.50
CA ASP A 94 -30.15 -54.88 21.74
C ASP A 94 -29.29 -54.15 20.69
N PRO A 95 -29.60 -54.26 19.39
CA PRO A 95 -28.82 -53.62 18.34
C PRO A 95 -28.84 -52.09 18.41
N ALA A 96 -29.80 -51.50 19.11
CA ALA A 96 -29.85 -50.06 19.33
C ALA A 96 -28.96 -49.61 20.48
N TYR A 97 -28.53 -50.49 21.38
CA TYR A 97 -27.75 -50.12 22.56
C TYR A 97 -26.36 -49.60 22.20
N ALA A 98 -25.98 -48.48 22.80
CA ALA A 98 -24.65 -47.92 22.72
C ALA A 98 -24.17 -47.55 24.12
N ALA A 99 -23.17 -48.27 24.64
CA ALA A 99 -22.66 -48.05 26.01
C ALA A 99 -22.26 -46.59 26.26
N CYS A 100 -21.64 -45.91 25.29
CA CYS A 100 -21.27 -44.50 25.44
C CYS A 100 -22.46 -43.52 25.57
N VAL A 101 -23.68 -43.94 25.22
CA VAL A 101 -24.91 -43.14 25.27
C VAL A 101 -25.82 -43.57 26.42
N ASP A 102 -25.98 -44.87 26.58
CA ASP A 102 -27.02 -45.44 27.43
C ASP A 102 -26.51 -45.82 28.82
N ASP A 103 -25.26 -46.28 28.92
CA ASP A 103 -24.64 -46.64 30.20
C ASP A 103 -23.11 -46.63 30.10
N PRO A 104 -22.47 -45.45 30.20
CA PRO A 104 -21.02 -45.32 30.03
C PRO A 104 -20.20 -46.09 31.07
N ARG A 105 -20.84 -46.48 32.18
CA ARG A 105 -20.24 -47.22 33.29
C ARG A 105 -20.70 -48.68 33.32
N GLY A 106 -21.38 -49.14 32.27
CA GLY A 106 -21.96 -50.47 32.18
C GLY A 106 -21.01 -51.50 31.60
N ALA A 107 -21.22 -52.77 31.98
CA ALA A 107 -20.52 -53.93 31.43
C ALA A 107 -21.29 -54.58 30.27
N GLY A 108 -22.52 -54.11 29.97
CA GLY A 108 -23.33 -54.55 28.84
C GLY A 108 -24.32 -55.67 29.17
N ASP A 109 -24.26 -56.26 30.36
CA ASP A 109 -25.18 -57.30 30.83
C ASP A 109 -26.38 -56.75 31.62
N GLU A 110 -26.39 -55.44 31.86
CA GLU A 110 -27.44 -54.73 32.56
C GLU A 110 -28.76 -54.70 31.79
N ARG A 111 -29.83 -54.33 32.50
CA ARG A 111 -31.14 -54.07 31.91
C ARG A 111 -31.32 -52.59 31.82
N VAL A 112 -31.67 -52.09 30.64
CA VAL A 112 -31.76 -50.66 30.38
C VAL A 112 -33.17 -50.31 29.92
N ALA A 113 -33.71 -49.21 30.42
CA ALA A 113 -34.94 -48.59 29.93
C ALA A 113 -34.63 -47.14 29.58
N ALA A 114 -34.98 -46.72 28.36
CA ALA A 114 -34.85 -45.34 27.90
C ALA A 114 -36.24 -44.80 27.57
N MET A 115 -36.60 -43.65 28.15
CA MET A 115 -37.90 -43.03 27.97
C MET A 115 -37.74 -41.60 27.49
N ALA A 116 -38.34 -41.28 26.35
CA ALA A 116 -38.40 -39.92 25.86
C ALA A 116 -39.50 -39.13 26.61
N VAL A 117 -39.14 -37.93 27.07
CA VAL A 117 -40.08 -36.98 27.69
C VAL A 117 -40.45 -35.95 26.64
N ALA A 118 -41.61 -36.14 26.03
CA ALA A 118 -42.13 -35.29 24.96
C ALA A 118 -42.72 -33.97 25.49
N ALA A 119 -42.61 -32.91 24.70
CA ALA A 119 -43.33 -31.66 24.93
C ALA A 119 -44.85 -31.89 24.90
N ALA A 120 -45.60 -31.11 25.68
CA ALA A 120 -47.07 -31.12 25.58
C ALA A 120 -47.59 -30.41 24.31
N ALA A 121 -46.72 -29.65 23.63
CA ALA A 121 -46.99 -28.89 22.42
C ALA A 121 -47.21 -29.79 21.18
N PRO A 122 -47.93 -29.30 20.14
CA PRO A 122 -48.33 -30.11 18.97
C PRO A 122 -47.15 -30.67 18.14
N ASP A 123 -45.94 -30.13 18.31
CA ASP A 123 -44.74 -30.54 17.57
C ASP A 123 -44.07 -31.82 18.13
N ARG A 124 -44.49 -32.31 19.31
CA ARG A 124 -43.99 -33.55 19.95
C ARG A 124 -42.46 -33.70 19.99
N SER A 125 -41.69 -32.63 19.86
CA SER A 125 -40.24 -32.68 20.07
C SER A 125 -39.98 -33.09 21.51
N ALA A 126 -39.14 -34.10 21.68
CA ALA A 126 -38.77 -34.55 23.01
C ALA A 126 -37.74 -33.61 23.61
N HIS A 127 -37.98 -33.19 24.86
CA HIS A 127 -37.10 -32.27 25.59
C HIS A 127 -35.96 -33.00 26.28
N ALA A 128 -36.19 -34.25 26.68
CA ALA A 128 -35.20 -35.05 27.40
C ALA A 128 -35.45 -36.54 27.21
N VAL A 129 -34.44 -37.35 27.53
CA VAL A 129 -34.54 -38.79 27.69
C VAL A 129 -34.12 -39.16 29.10
N LEU A 130 -34.97 -39.92 29.79
CA LEU A 130 -34.65 -40.55 31.06
C LEU A 130 -34.21 -41.99 30.81
N ILE A 131 -32.97 -42.29 31.13
CA ILE A 131 -32.37 -43.62 31.02
C ILE A 131 -32.24 -44.20 32.42
N VAL A 132 -32.78 -45.40 32.63
CA VAL A 132 -32.74 -46.11 33.91
C VAL A 132 -32.16 -47.49 33.71
N ILE A 133 -31.22 -47.84 34.56
CA ILE A 133 -30.44 -49.08 34.46
C ILE A 133 -30.66 -49.91 35.72
N ARG A 134 -30.82 -51.22 35.54
CA ARG A 134 -30.82 -52.21 36.62
C ARG A 134 -29.68 -53.19 36.42
N GLU A 135 -29.03 -53.56 37.51
CA GLU A 135 -27.97 -54.59 37.47
C GLU A 135 -28.49 -55.91 36.90
N ALA A 136 -27.58 -56.69 36.30
CA ALA A 136 -27.89 -57.98 35.69
C ALA A 136 -28.56 -58.98 36.67
N ALA A 137 -28.41 -58.82 37.98
CA ALA A 137 -29.01 -59.66 39.01
C ALA A 137 -30.47 -59.31 39.35
N ARG A 138 -30.95 -58.12 38.99
CA ARG A 138 -32.31 -57.64 39.32
C ARG A 138 -33.39 -58.33 38.47
N GLU A 139 -34.66 -57.98 38.67
CA GLU A 139 -35.74 -58.36 37.76
C GLU A 139 -35.79 -57.46 36.52
N ARG A 140 -36.37 -57.96 35.42
CA ARG A 140 -36.56 -57.16 34.19
C ARG A 140 -37.56 -56.03 34.46
N PHE A 141 -37.57 -54.99 33.63
CA PHE A 141 -38.58 -53.94 33.72
C PHE A 141 -39.98 -54.52 33.44
N ASP A 142 -40.70 -54.79 34.52
CA ASP A 142 -42.03 -55.37 34.49
C ASP A 142 -43.10 -54.32 34.16
N ALA A 143 -44.38 -54.69 34.19
CA ALA A 143 -45.46 -53.73 33.91
C ALA A 143 -45.51 -52.59 34.93
N ARG A 144 -45.13 -52.84 36.20
CA ARG A 144 -45.08 -51.82 37.26
C ARG A 144 -43.97 -50.82 37.01
N ALA A 145 -42.75 -51.27 36.75
CA ALA A 145 -41.61 -50.39 36.51
C ALA A 145 -41.79 -49.53 35.26
N ARG A 146 -42.33 -50.11 34.18
CA ARG A 146 -42.67 -49.35 32.96
C ARG A 146 -43.76 -48.31 33.23
N GLY A 147 -44.79 -48.67 33.99
CA GLY A 147 -45.83 -47.73 34.40
C GLY A 147 -45.27 -46.55 35.22
N ARG A 148 -44.38 -46.83 36.19
CA ARG A 148 -43.70 -45.81 36.99
C ARG A 148 -42.91 -44.82 36.12
N LEU A 149 -42.13 -45.34 35.16
CA LEU A 149 -41.38 -44.52 34.20
C LEU A 149 -42.35 -43.62 33.41
N THR A 150 -43.34 -44.21 32.76
CA THR A 150 -44.30 -43.44 31.95
C THR A 150 -45.03 -42.36 32.76
N ALA A 151 -45.43 -42.65 34.00
CA ALA A 151 -46.05 -41.65 34.88
C ALA A 151 -45.09 -40.51 35.24
N LEU A 152 -43.82 -40.82 35.49
CA LEU A 152 -42.79 -39.81 35.75
C LEU A 152 -42.54 -38.94 34.51
N GLY A 153 -42.43 -39.55 33.33
CA GLY A 153 -42.22 -38.84 32.07
C GLY A 153 -43.36 -37.84 31.78
N HIS A 154 -44.60 -38.29 31.86
CA HIS A 154 -45.75 -37.39 31.70
C HIS A 154 -45.81 -36.29 32.76
N GLY A 155 -45.39 -36.57 34.01
CA GLY A 155 -45.31 -35.56 35.06
C GLY A 155 -44.23 -34.50 34.82
N LEU A 156 -43.11 -34.87 34.20
CA LEU A 156 -41.98 -33.99 33.91
C LEU A 156 -42.18 -33.13 32.66
N SER A 157 -42.96 -33.59 31.69
CA SER A 157 -43.25 -32.88 30.44
C SER A 157 -43.56 -31.38 30.63
N PRO A 158 -44.56 -30.95 31.43
CA PRO A 158 -44.86 -29.52 31.58
C PRO A 158 -43.78 -28.71 32.30
N ILE A 159 -42.93 -29.36 33.11
CA ILE A 159 -41.82 -28.70 33.81
C ILE A 159 -40.70 -28.41 32.81
N LEU A 160 -40.40 -29.37 31.93
CA LEU A 160 -39.42 -29.20 30.86
C LEU A 160 -39.88 -28.17 29.83
N ASP A 161 -41.16 -28.14 29.45
CA ASP A 161 -41.72 -27.10 28.57
C ASP A 161 -41.48 -25.69 29.14
N ARG A 162 -41.66 -25.50 30.46
CA ARG A 162 -41.41 -24.22 31.15
C ARG A 162 -39.93 -23.82 31.07
N LEU A 163 -39.02 -24.76 31.31
CA LEU A 163 -37.57 -24.50 31.27
C LEU A 163 -37.08 -24.20 29.86
N ALA A 164 -37.57 -24.92 28.86
CA ALA A 164 -37.26 -24.65 27.45
C ALA A 164 -37.72 -23.25 27.03
N LEU A 165 -38.94 -22.85 27.41
CA LEU A 165 -39.47 -21.51 27.13
C LEU A 165 -38.65 -20.41 27.83
N ALA A 166 -38.25 -20.62 29.09
CA ALA A 166 -37.41 -19.67 29.82
C ALA A 166 -36.05 -19.48 29.14
N ALA A 167 -35.42 -20.56 28.70
CA ALA A 167 -34.14 -20.50 27.99
C ALA A 167 -34.23 -19.71 26.66
N VAL A 168 -35.31 -19.88 25.89
CA VAL A 168 -35.55 -19.12 24.66
C VAL A 168 -35.76 -17.62 24.94
N LEU A 169 -36.51 -17.28 26.00
CA LEU A 169 -36.75 -15.89 26.37
C LEU A 169 -35.48 -15.19 26.87
N ASP A 170 -34.63 -15.88 27.65
CA ASP A 170 -33.34 -15.34 28.10
C ASP A 170 -32.37 -15.13 26.93
N ALA A 171 -32.34 -16.05 25.96
CA ALA A 171 -31.55 -15.89 24.74
C ALA A 171 -32.01 -14.66 23.93
N GLY A 172 -33.33 -14.45 23.78
CA GLY A 172 -33.89 -13.28 23.10
C GLY A 172 -33.63 -11.95 23.83
N ALA A 173 -33.71 -11.93 25.16
CA ALA A 173 -33.48 -10.73 25.96
C ALA A 173 -32.01 -10.23 25.89
N THR A 174 -31.04 -11.13 25.70
CA THR A 174 -29.63 -10.74 25.50
C THR A 174 -29.36 -10.08 24.14
N LEU A 175 -30.22 -10.26 23.15
CA LEU A 175 -30.08 -9.66 21.82
C LEU A 175 -30.62 -8.23 21.73
N GLU A 176 -31.59 -7.85 22.58
CA GLU A 176 -32.21 -6.51 22.53
C GLU A 176 -31.43 -5.42 23.29
N VAL A 177 -30.44 -5.78 24.11
CA VAL A 177 -29.69 -4.82 24.97
C VAL A 177 -28.36 -4.35 24.35
N GLY A 178 -27.95 -4.88 23.20
CA GLY A 178 -26.64 -4.58 22.57
C GLY A 178 -26.56 -3.32 21.70
N GLY A 179 -27.43 -2.33 21.95
CA GLY A 179 -27.60 -1.15 21.11
C GLY A 179 -27.13 0.17 21.72
N GLU A 180 -25.99 0.24 22.43
CA GLU A 180 -25.22 1.47 22.64
C GLU A 180 -23.91 1.19 23.39
N ASP A 181 -22.81 1.63 22.79
CA ASP A 181 -21.47 1.89 23.34
C ASP A 181 -20.75 0.89 24.27
N SER A 182 -19.64 0.36 23.74
CA SER A 182 -18.33 0.25 24.40
C SER A 182 -18.22 -0.47 25.75
N ASP A 183 -18.18 -1.81 25.73
CA ASP A 183 -17.62 -2.61 26.84
C ASP A 183 -16.51 -3.56 26.29
N PRO A 184 -15.29 -3.60 26.85
CA PRO A 184 -14.15 -4.31 26.26
C PRO A 184 -14.18 -5.83 26.48
N ALA A 185 -15.31 -6.40 26.88
CA ALA A 185 -15.45 -7.83 27.17
C ALA A 185 -15.77 -8.70 25.94
N TYR A 186 -16.15 -8.11 24.80
CA TYR A 186 -16.56 -8.87 23.62
C TYR A 186 -15.69 -8.53 22.41
N LEU A 187 -14.59 -9.28 22.28
CA LEU A 187 -13.61 -9.19 21.19
C LEU A 187 -14.18 -9.63 19.82
N TYR A 188 -15.39 -10.20 19.79
CA TYR A 188 -15.99 -10.78 18.58
C TYR A 188 -17.41 -10.29 18.33
N ARG A 189 -17.71 -10.02 17.05
CA ARG A 189 -19.02 -9.61 16.53
C ARG A 189 -20.09 -10.67 16.80
N ALA A 190 -21.32 -10.26 17.06
CA ALA A 190 -22.44 -11.15 17.35
C ALA A 190 -22.65 -12.21 16.25
N GLU A 191 -22.50 -11.84 14.98
CA GLU A 191 -22.65 -12.76 13.85
C GLU A 191 -21.55 -13.84 13.83
N ALA A 192 -20.37 -13.56 14.39
CA ALA A 192 -19.28 -14.54 14.50
C ALA A 192 -19.51 -15.52 15.66
N LEU A 193 -20.16 -15.08 16.74
CA LEU A 193 -20.57 -15.94 17.85
C LEU A 193 -21.76 -16.84 17.47
N GLU A 194 -22.65 -16.36 16.63
CA GLU A 194 -23.80 -17.12 16.11
C GLU A 194 -23.36 -18.19 15.11
N ALA A 195 -22.38 -17.89 14.25
CA ALA A 195 -21.73 -18.88 13.40
C ALA A 195 -20.85 -19.88 14.18
N TYR A 196 -20.32 -19.49 15.33
CA TYR A 196 -19.55 -20.38 16.21
C TYR A 196 -20.44 -21.29 17.08
N ARG A 197 -21.62 -20.79 17.49
CA ARG A 197 -22.59 -21.53 18.29
C ARG A 197 -23.41 -22.51 17.44
N GLY A 198 -23.86 -22.12 16.24
CA GLY A 198 -24.62 -22.99 15.33
C GLY A 198 -23.80 -24.03 14.57
N GLY A 199 -22.67 -24.49 15.10
CA GLY A 199 -21.63 -25.15 14.31
C GLY A 199 -20.74 -26.13 15.06
N HIS A 200 -21.29 -26.97 15.93
CA HIS A 200 -20.60 -28.19 16.40
C HIS A 200 -21.14 -29.49 15.79
N SER A 201 -22.07 -29.41 14.84
CA SER A 201 -22.29 -30.52 13.91
C SER A 201 -21.02 -30.71 13.08
N GLN A 202 -20.27 -31.78 13.37
CA GLN A 202 -19.41 -32.41 12.37
C GLN A 202 -20.32 -32.90 11.25
N GLY A 203 -20.74 -32.00 10.36
CA GLY A 203 -21.39 -32.36 9.13
C GLY A 203 -20.51 -33.42 8.46
N PRO A 204 -21.08 -34.51 7.94
CA PRO A 204 -20.30 -35.46 7.16
C PRO A 204 -19.61 -34.63 6.10
N VAL A 205 -18.27 -34.67 6.06
CA VAL A 205 -17.46 -33.88 5.13
C VAL A 205 -18.19 -33.89 3.81
N LEU A 206 -18.87 -32.78 3.49
CA LEU A 206 -19.53 -32.63 2.22
C LEU A 206 -18.37 -32.74 1.25
N ARG A 207 -18.21 -33.92 0.63
CA ARG A 207 -17.32 -34.13 -0.49
C ARG A 207 -17.95 -33.42 -1.69
N LEU A 208 -18.15 -32.11 -1.55
CA LEU A 208 -18.35 -31.12 -2.59
C LEU A 208 -17.05 -30.87 -3.36
N ALA A 209 -15.97 -31.56 -2.99
CA ALA A 209 -14.84 -31.77 -3.88
C ALA A 209 -15.26 -32.66 -5.06
N SER A 210 -16.13 -32.12 -5.91
CA SER A 210 -16.17 -32.45 -7.32
C SER A 210 -14.73 -32.44 -7.81
N PRO A 211 -14.26 -33.46 -8.55
CA PRO A 211 -12.89 -33.50 -9.05
C PRO A 211 -12.54 -32.24 -9.89
N TRP A 212 -13.55 -31.53 -10.40
CA TRP A 212 -13.36 -30.23 -11.05
C TRP A 212 -12.92 -29.13 -10.08
N LEU A 213 -13.33 -29.16 -8.81
CA LEU A 213 -12.90 -28.18 -7.80
C LEU A 213 -11.39 -28.26 -7.53
N GLY A 214 -10.81 -29.46 -7.56
CA GLY A 214 -9.35 -29.65 -7.46
C GLY A 214 -8.60 -29.19 -8.70
N VAL A 215 -9.24 -29.19 -9.87
CA VAL A 215 -8.70 -28.57 -11.09
C VAL A 215 -8.80 -27.05 -11.00
N VAL A 216 -9.95 -26.51 -10.61
CA VAL A 216 -10.16 -25.07 -10.43
C VAL A 216 -9.22 -24.51 -9.38
N TYR A 217 -9.06 -25.17 -8.23
CA TYR A 217 -8.11 -24.77 -7.20
C TYR A 217 -6.68 -24.75 -7.74
N ARG A 218 -6.24 -25.79 -8.48
CA ARG A 218 -4.90 -25.78 -9.10
C ARG A 218 -4.75 -24.72 -10.18
N VAL A 219 -5.80 -24.41 -10.93
CA VAL A 219 -5.81 -23.31 -11.91
C VAL A 219 -5.74 -21.95 -11.22
N VAL A 220 -6.49 -21.74 -10.14
CA VAL A 220 -6.46 -20.50 -9.35
C VAL A 220 -5.10 -20.34 -8.67
N VAL A 221 -4.57 -21.39 -8.01
CA VAL A 221 -3.22 -21.37 -7.44
C VAL A 221 -2.18 -21.16 -8.53
N GLY A 222 -2.30 -21.83 -9.67
CA GLY A 222 -1.43 -21.62 -10.82
C GLY A 222 -1.49 -20.20 -11.36
N LEU A 223 -2.68 -19.59 -11.42
CA LEU A 223 -2.89 -18.20 -11.82
C LEU A 223 -2.29 -17.23 -10.80
N VAL A 224 -2.46 -17.49 -9.51
CA VAL A 224 -1.87 -16.68 -8.44
C VAL A 224 -0.34 -16.76 -8.51
N VAL A 225 0.22 -17.97 -8.64
CA VAL A 225 1.66 -18.18 -8.78
C VAL A 225 2.18 -17.57 -10.08
N ALA A 226 1.46 -17.69 -11.19
CA ALA A 226 1.83 -17.08 -12.47
C ALA A 226 1.76 -15.55 -12.40
N THR A 227 0.74 -14.99 -11.74
CA THR A 227 0.62 -13.55 -11.50
C THR A 227 1.76 -13.07 -10.61
N LEU A 228 2.07 -13.79 -9.53
CA LEU A 228 3.15 -13.42 -8.61
C LEU A 228 4.52 -13.55 -9.28
N ALA A 229 4.73 -14.60 -10.08
CA ALA A 229 5.91 -14.74 -10.93
C ALA A 229 5.99 -13.62 -11.98
N TYR A 230 4.88 -13.23 -12.61
CA TYR A 230 4.81 -12.11 -13.54
C TYR A 230 5.17 -10.79 -12.84
N LEU A 231 4.63 -10.53 -11.65
CA LEU A 231 4.95 -9.34 -10.85
C LEU A 231 6.42 -9.30 -10.42
N CYS A 232 7.06 -10.46 -10.20
CA CYS A 232 8.49 -10.56 -9.88
C CYS A 232 9.41 -10.49 -11.11
N LEU A 233 8.98 -10.98 -12.27
CA LEU A 233 9.80 -11.08 -13.48
C LEU A 233 9.66 -9.87 -14.40
N VAL A 234 8.56 -9.14 -14.30
CA VAL A 234 8.36 -7.92 -15.09
C VAL A 234 8.97 -6.75 -14.35
N ASP A 235 9.85 -6.09 -15.08
CA ASP A 235 10.56 -4.90 -14.68
C ASP A 235 9.81 -3.66 -15.17
N VAL A 236 9.58 -2.70 -14.28
CA VAL A 236 9.00 -1.39 -14.60
C VAL A 236 10.09 -0.34 -14.48
N GLY A 237 10.22 0.49 -15.51
CA GLY A 237 11.09 1.65 -15.48
C GLY A 237 10.51 2.75 -14.60
N GLU A 238 11.29 3.25 -13.65
CA GLU A 238 11.03 4.51 -12.97
C GLU A 238 11.61 5.63 -13.84
N TYR A 239 10.77 6.60 -14.19
CA TYR A 239 11.13 7.70 -15.07
C TYR A 239 11.18 9.01 -14.29
N SER A 240 12.28 9.74 -14.46
CA SER A 240 12.39 11.11 -14.04
C SER A 240 11.97 12.00 -15.20
N SER A 241 10.97 12.85 -14.98
CA SER A 241 10.44 13.75 -16.01
C SER A 241 10.60 15.21 -15.61
N GLY A 242 10.87 16.05 -16.58
CA GLY A 242 11.03 17.48 -16.34
C GLY A 242 10.94 18.31 -17.61
N PRO A 243 10.78 19.64 -17.48
CA PRO A 243 10.72 20.51 -18.63
C PRO A 243 12.08 20.60 -19.33
N ALA A 244 12.06 20.75 -20.64
CA ALA A 244 13.25 20.79 -21.47
C ALA A 244 13.15 21.85 -22.56
N LEU A 245 14.30 22.37 -22.97
CA LEU A 245 14.42 23.46 -23.93
C LEU A 245 15.45 23.14 -25.01
N VAL A 246 15.11 23.42 -26.26
CA VAL A 246 16.02 23.29 -27.40
C VAL A 246 16.93 24.51 -27.50
N ARG A 247 18.24 24.24 -27.62
CA ARG A 247 19.30 25.22 -27.88
C ARG A 247 20.03 24.88 -29.17
N LEU A 248 19.95 25.77 -30.16
CA LEU A 248 20.57 25.58 -31.48
C LEU A 248 21.97 26.19 -31.62
N GLY A 249 22.52 26.74 -30.54
CA GLY A 249 23.88 27.26 -30.52
C GLY A 249 24.10 28.30 -29.44
N GLY A 250 25.34 28.42 -28.97
CA GLY A 250 25.73 29.46 -28.03
C GLY A 250 25.62 30.83 -28.68
N ARG A 251 24.70 31.67 -28.19
CA ARG A 251 24.63 33.09 -28.52
C ARG A 251 25.49 33.83 -27.52
N THR A 252 26.62 34.37 -27.96
CA THR A 252 27.46 35.23 -27.15
C THR A 252 27.10 36.67 -27.46
N GLN A 253 26.49 37.35 -26.50
CA GLN A 253 26.26 38.79 -26.58
C GLN A 253 27.56 39.50 -26.22
N ILE A 254 28.02 40.38 -27.10
CA ILE A 254 29.19 41.22 -26.86
C ILE A 254 28.69 42.56 -26.35
N THR A 255 29.09 42.90 -25.13
CA THR A 255 28.73 44.16 -24.47
C THR A 255 29.90 45.13 -24.44
N ALA A 256 29.60 46.42 -24.31
CA ALA A 256 30.62 47.42 -24.00
C ALA A 256 31.12 47.23 -22.56
N LEU A 257 32.44 47.22 -22.35
CA LEU A 257 33.02 47.15 -21.00
C LEU A 257 33.05 48.52 -20.31
N THR A 258 33.12 49.58 -21.10
CA THR A 258 33.34 50.96 -20.63
C THR A 258 32.46 51.92 -21.44
N ASP A 259 32.11 53.06 -20.83
CA ASP A 259 31.40 54.13 -21.53
C ASP A 259 32.30 54.71 -22.63
N ALA A 260 31.88 54.61 -23.90
CA ALA A 260 32.67 55.08 -25.02
C ALA A 260 31.81 55.35 -26.26
N SER A 261 32.30 56.15 -27.20
CA SER A 261 31.64 56.35 -28.49
C SER A 261 32.21 55.41 -29.55
N VAL A 262 31.34 54.88 -30.42
CA VAL A 262 31.74 54.01 -31.53
C VAL A 262 32.34 54.86 -32.65
N VAL A 263 33.59 54.59 -33.03
CA VAL A 263 34.20 55.19 -34.21
C VAL A 263 33.76 54.44 -35.46
N GLU A 264 33.90 53.11 -35.43
CA GLU A 264 33.68 52.28 -36.60
C GLU A 264 33.27 50.86 -36.20
N VAL A 265 32.42 50.25 -37.03
CA VAL A 265 31.99 48.86 -36.90
C VAL A 265 32.49 48.12 -38.13
N PHE A 266 33.32 47.10 -37.93
CA PHE A 266 34.02 46.38 -39.01
C PHE A 266 33.24 45.20 -39.58
N VAL A 267 32.02 44.97 -39.09
CA VAL A 267 31.25 43.76 -39.35
C VAL A 267 29.77 44.03 -39.60
N ALA A 268 29.15 43.21 -40.44
CA ALA A 268 27.73 43.26 -40.76
C ALA A 268 26.97 42.01 -40.24
N PRO A 269 25.64 42.08 -40.13
CA PRO A 269 24.82 40.89 -39.87
C PRO A 269 25.06 39.80 -40.92
N ASN A 270 25.16 38.57 -40.45
CA ASN A 270 25.52 37.34 -41.19
C ASN A 270 27.00 37.21 -41.61
N ASP A 271 27.89 38.12 -41.23
CA ASP A 271 29.32 37.93 -41.44
C ASP A 271 29.88 36.82 -40.53
N ARG A 272 30.83 36.05 -41.07
CA ARG A 272 31.63 35.10 -40.31
C ARG A 272 32.82 35.80 -39.70
N VAL A 273 33.07 35.51 -38.42
CA VAL A 273 34.20 36.04 -37.67
C VAL A 273 35.04 34.93 -37.07
N GLU A 274 36.34 35.17 -36.97
CA GLU A 274 37.30 34.30 -36.29
C GLU A 274 37.57 34.78 -34.86
N ALA A 275 38.06 33.89 -33.99
CA ALA A 275 38.48 34.26 -32.65
C ALA A 275 39.60 35.32 -32.69
N GLY A 276 39.41 36.43 -31.97
CA GLY A 276 40.34 37.56 -31.93
C GLY A 276 40.17 38.61 -33.03
N GLN A 277 39.27 38.39 -33.99
CA GLN A 277 38.95 39.35 -35.05
C GLN A 277 38.35 40.64 -34.47
N GLN A 278 38.72 41.78 -35.04
CA GLN A 278 38.24 43.10 -34.61
C GLN A 278 36.80 43.31 -35.06
N LEU A 279 35.93 43.74 -34.15
CA LEU A 279 34.49 43.90 -34.40
C LEU A 279 34.10 45.38 -34.39
N VAL A 280 34.47 46.08 -33.32
CA VAL A 280 34.12 47.48 -33.09
C VAL A 280 35.34 48.21 -32.57
N ARG A 281 35.58 49.41 -33.11
CA ARG A 281 36.56 50.35 -32.59
C ARG A 281 35.83 51.48 -31.87
N LEU A 282 36.17 51.64 -30.60
CA LEU A 282 35.73 52.75 -29.76
C LEU A 282 36.68 53.94 -29.92
N HIS A 283 36.22 55.12 -29.53
CA HIS A 283 37.00 56.35 -29.60
C HIS A 283 38.13 56.33 -28.59
N ASP A 284 39.36 56.56 -29.06
CA ASP A 284 40.61 56.39 -28.32
C ASP A 284 41.47 57.67 -28.26
N VAL A 285 40.97 58.80 -28.74
CA VAL A 285 41.79 60.01 -28.98
C VAL A 285 42.43 60.54 -27.69
N ASP A 286 41.67 60.57 -26.59
CA ASP A 286 42.17 61.08 -25.30
C ASP A 286 43.20 60.11 -24.69
N ASP A 287 42.90 58.81 -24.66
CA ASP A 287 43.80 57.79 -24.09
C ASP A 287 45.07 57.57 -24.93
N ALA A 288 44.99 57.71 -26.26
CA ALA A 288 46.14 57.63 -27.15
C ALA A 288 47.11 58.81 -26.92
N ALA A 289 46.57 60.03 -26.79
CA ALA A 289 47.36 61.22 -26.48
C ALA A 289 48.03 61.12 -25.09
N ASP A 290 47.30 60.60 -24.11
CA ASP A 290 47.85 60.36 -22.76
C ASP A 290 48.94 59.29 -22.75
N SER A 291 48.77 58.20 -23.51
CA SER A 291 49.82 57.18 -23.65
C SER A 291 51.09 57.75 -24.27
N GLU A 292 51.00 58.59 -25.29
CA GLU A 292 52.17 59.22 -25.92
C GLU A 292 52.87 60.21 -24.98
N ARG A 293 52.09 60.94 -24.16
CA ARG A 293 52.63 61.83 -23.12
C ARG A 293 53.38 61.04 -22.05
N LEU A 294 52.78 59.97 -21.53
CA LEU A 294 53.38 59.11 -20.50
C LEU A 294 54.65 58.40 -20.99
N GLU A 295 54.68 57.93 -22.24
CA GLU A 295 55.88 57.29 -22.80
C GLU A 295 57.05 58.27 -22.87
N ARG A 296 56.81 59.51 -23.33
CA ARG A 296 57.84 60.56 -23.36
C ARG A 296 58.35 60.91 -21.97
N GLU A 297 57.47 61.01 -20.99
CA GLU A 297 57.86 61.30 -19.61
C GLU A 297 58.65 60.14 -18.99
N PHE A 298 58.24 58.89 -19.25
CA PHE A 298 58.95 57.69 -18.85
C PHE A 298 60.36 57.62 -19.44
N GLU A 299 60.52 57.89 -20.74
CA GLU A 299 61.83 57.93 -21.40
C GLU A 299 62.75 58.99 -20.80
N LEU A 300 62.23 60.18 -20.49
CA LEU A 300 62.99 61.26 -19.84
C LEU A 300 63.47 60.84 -18.45
N GLN A 301 62.60 60.24 -17.63
CA GLN A 301 62.96 59.79 -16.29
C GLN A 301 63.92 58.59 -16.32
N LEU A 302 63.75 57.68 -17.27
CA LEU A 302 64.66 56.55 -17.47
C LEU A 302 66.06 57.05 -17.86
N ARG A 303 66.15 58.04 -18.75
CA ARG A 303 67.43 58.66 -19.12
C ARG A 303 68.10 59.36 -17.94
N ASN A 304 67.33 60.04 -17.08
CA ASN A 304 67.85 60.65 -15.87
C ASN A 304 68.38 59.59 -14.89
N LEU A 305 67.63 58.51 -14.68
CA LEU A 305 68.05 57.38 -13.83
C LEU A 305 69.30 56.68 -14.36
N LEU A 306 69.43 56.48 -15.68
CA LEU A 306 70.63 55.89 -16.28
C LEU A 306 71.87 56.79 -16.14
N ARG A 307 71.67 58.11 -16.02
CA ARG A 307 72.75 59.08 -15.80
C ARG A 307 73.20 59.13 -14.34
N ASP A 308 72.26 59.01 -13.40
CA ASP A 308 72.54 58.91 -11.96
C ASP A 308 71.78 57.75 -11.31
N PRO A 309 72.37 56.55 -11.29
CA PRO A 309 71.72 55.37 -10.72
C PRO A 309 71.45 55.46 -9.22
N GLY A 310 72.10 56.40 -8.51
CA GLY A 310 71.94 56.59 -7.06
C GLY A 310 70.73 57.44 -6.68
N ASP A 311 70.07 58.09 -7.64
CA ASP A 311 68.92 58.95 -7.38
C ASP A 311 67.65 58.14 -7.06
N VAL A 312 67.34 58.05 -5.76
CA VAL A 312 66.14 57.38 -5.23
C VAL A 312 64.84 58.02 -5.72
N ALA A 313 64.83 59.32 -6.03
CA ALA A 313 63.64 60.00 -6.55
C ALA A 313 63.36 59.58 -8.00
N ALA A 314 64.40 59.53 -8.85
CA ALA A 314 64.29 59.05 -10.23
C ALA A 314 63.86 57.58 -10.30
N GLN A 315 64.40 56.72 -9.42
CA GLN A 315 63.97 55.31 -9.31
C GLN A 315 62.46 55.17 -9.01
N ARG A 316 61.95 55.98 -8.07
CA ARG A 316 60.52 55.99 -7.73
C ARG A 316 59.67 56.50 -8.90
N ALA A 317 60.08 57.58 -9.56
CA ALA A 317 59.36 58.16 -10.69
C ALA A 317 59.23 57.16 -11.87
N VAL A 318 60.32 56.48 -12.24
CA VAL A 318 60.30 55.45 -13.29
C VAL A 318 59.36 54.29 -12.93
N THR A 319 59.35 53.88 -11.66
CA THR A 319 58.47 52.80 -11.19
C THR A 319 57.00 53.20 -11.29
N THR A 320 56.64 54.42 -10.88
CA THR A 320 55.28 54.95 -10.99
C THR A 320 54.83 55.09 -12.45
N LEU A 321 55.65 55.73 -13.29
CA LEU A 321 55.34 55.94 -14.71
C LEU A 321 55.20 54.61 -15.46
N ARG A 322 55.97 53.58 -15.09
CA ARG A 322 55.79 52.23 -15.64
C ARG A 322 54.41 51.66 -15.32
N ALA A 323 53.98 51.77 -14.07
CA ALA A 323 52.66 51.27 -13.64
C ALA A 323 51.51 52.04 -14.34
N GLU A 324 51.66 53.36 -14.49
CA GLU A 324 50.68 54.19 -15.20
C GLU A 324 50.59 53.85 -16.69
N ARG A 325 51.74 53.72 -17.36
CA ARG A 325 51.83 53.27 -18.76
C ARG A 325 51.18 51.91 -18.96
N GLU A 326 51.48 50.94 -18.10
CA GLU A 326 50.86 49.60 -18.19
C GLU A 326 49.33 49.70 -18.04
N ARG A 327 48.83 50.53 -17.12
CA ARG A 327 47.38 50.76 -16.92
C ARG A 327 46.71 51.40 -18.14
N THR A 328 47.31 52.44 -18.73
CA THR A 328 46.78 53.09 -19.94
C THR A 328 46.82 52.15 -21.15
N ALA A 329 47.87 51.33 -21.26
CA ALA A 329 47.96 50.30 -22.32
C ALA A 329 46.92 49.18 -22.19
N TRP A 330 46.41 48.89 -20.98
CA TRP A 330 45.25 48.01 -20.80
C TRP A 330 43.96 48.69 -21.29
N ARG A 331 43.72 49.96 -20.92
CA ARG A 331 42.54 50.73 -21.38
C ARG A 331 42.49 50.88 -22.90
N LEU A 332 43.61 51.20 -23.55
CA LEU A 332 43.70 51.27 -25.02
C LEU A 332 43.34 49.94 -25.70
N ARG A 333 43.66 48.81 -25.07
CA ARG A 333 43.25 47.50 -25.59
C ARG A 333 41.75 47.22 -25.39
N GLU A 334 41.12 47.81 -24.37
CA GLU A 334 39.67 47.72 -24.14
C GLU A 334 38.86 48.51 -25.19
N HIS A 335 39.45 49.56 -25.80
CA HIS A 335 38.79 50.31 -26.89
C HIS A 335 38.62 49.53 -28.19
N LEU A 336 39.29 48.40 -28.33
CA LEU A 336 39.19 47.56 -29.51
C LEU A 336 38.52 46.24 -29.16
N ILE A 337 37.23 46.16 -29.46
CA ILE A 337 36.41 44.99 -29.13
C ILE A 337 36.66 43.90 -30.16
N ARG A 338 37.07 42.73 -29.67
CA ARG A 338 37.41 41.54 -30.46
C ARG A 338 36.42 40.41 -30.21
N ALA A 339 36.26 39.54 -31.20
CA ALA A 339 35.48 38.32 -31.08
C ALA A 339 36.13 37.35 -30.07
N PRO A 340 35.42 36.87 -29.04
CA PRO A 340 35.97 35.89 -28.10
C PRO A 340 36.11 34.49 -28.72
N ALA A 341 35.28 34.16 -29.71
CA ALA A 341 35.27 32.88 -30.41
C ALA A 341 34.85 33.07 -31.88
N ALA A 342 35.12 32.06 -32.71
CA ALA A 342 34.66 32.06 -34.10
C ALA A 342 33.14 31.82 -34.19
N GLY A 343 32.46 32.48 -35.12
CA GLY A 343 31.01 32.35 -35.29
C GLY A 343 30.43 33.26 -36.37
N VAL A 344 29.10 33.30 -36.45
CA VAL A 344 28.35 34.17 -37.37
C VAL A 344 27.65 35.26 -36.58
N ILE A 345 27.75 36.50 -37.05
CA ILE A 345 27.07 37.63 -36.45
C ILE A 345 25.58 37.56 -36.76
N ARG A 346 24.73 37.55 -35.74
CA ARG A 346 23.26 37.50 -35.91
C ARG A 346 22.62 38.88 -35.95
N ASP A 347 23.08 39.76 -35.08
CA ASP A 347 22.53 41.10 -34.90
C ASP A 347 23.66 42.06 -34.54
N VAL A 348 23.61 43.26 -35.10
CA VAL A 348 24.54 44.37 -34.85
C VAL A 348 23.71 45.57 -34.45
N ARG A 349 23.78 45.92 -33.16
CA ARG A 349 23.05 47.04 -32.55
C ARG A 349 23.87 48.31 -32.51
N ALA A 350 25.19 48.19 -32.46
CA ALA A 350 26.11 49.32 -32.45
C ALA A 350 26.10 50.06 -33.79
N ARG A 351 26.08 51.40 -33.74
CA ARG A 351 26.19 52.26 -34.92
C ARG A 351 27.39 53.20 -34.81
N PRO A 352 28.11 53.50 -35.91
CA PRO A 352 29.14 54.54 -35.90
C PRO A 352 28.58 55.86 -35.38
N GLY A 353 29.31 56.50 -34.46
CA GLY A 353 28.94 57.75 -33.79
C GLY A 353 28.01 57.59 -32.57
N GLN A 354 27.55 56.39 -32.24
CA GLN A 354 26.73 56.14 -31.05
C GLN A 354 27.57 56.18 -29.77
N ALA A 355 27.06 56.85 -28.73
CA ALA A 355 27.58 56.72 -27.37
C ALA A 355 27.02 55.44 -26.73
N LEU A 356 27.91 54.62 -26.18
CA LEU A 356 27.59 53.36 -25.52
C LEU A 356 27.80 53.50 -24.02
N ALA A 357 26.90 52.91 -23.24
CA ALA A 357 27.09 52.73 -21.81
C ALA A 357 27.75 51.37 -21.50
N ALA A 358 28.50 51.28 -20.41
CA ALA A 358 29.01 50.02 -19.90
C ALA A 358 27.87 49.01 -19.67
N GLY A 359 28.03 47.81 -20.23
CA GLY A 359 27.02 46.74 -20.22
C GLY A 359 26.05 46.76 -21.41
N GLU A 360 26.05 47.79 -22.25
CA GLU A 360 25.17 47.85 -23.43
C GLU A 360 25.58 46.80 -24.48
N VAL A 361 24.60 46.07 -25.02
CA VAL A 361 24.82 45.00 -26.02
C VAL A 361 25.09 45.60 -27.40
N LEU A 362 26.26 45.29 -27.96
CA LEU A 362 26.73 45.80 -29.24
C LEU A 362 26.33 44.92 -30.41
N LEU A 363 26.54 43.62 -30.26
CA LEU A 363 26.29 42.62 -31.28
C LEU A 363 26.17 41.23 -30.66
N THR A 364 25.55 40.31 -31.39
CA THR A 364 25.41 38.91 -30.97
C THR A 364 26.13 38.00 -31.96
N ILE A 365 27.04 37.17 -31.46
CA ILE A 365 27.73 36.13 -32.22
C ILE A 365 27.06 34.80 -31.92
N ALA A 366 26.59 34.09 -32.95
CA ALA A 366 26.18 32.70 -32.84
C ALA A 366 27.37 31.82 -33.21
N SER A 367 27.80 30.96 -32.28
CA SER A 367 28.84 29.98 -32.57
C SER A 367 28.34 28.94 -33.58
N GLU A 368 29.06 28.74 -34.70
CA GLU A 368 28.77 27.65 -35.66
C GLU A 368 29.23 26.28 -35.13
N GLN A 369 30.06 26.25 -34.07
CA GLN A 369 30.67 25.02 -33.57
C GLN A 369 29.83 24.31 -32.51
N THR A 370 28.74 24.91 -32.05
CA THR A 370 27.88 24.31 -31.04
C THR A 370 26.80 23.48 -31.71
N GLN A 371 26.90 22.16 -31.59
CA GLN A 371 25.84 21.27 -32.02
C GLN A 371 24.54 21.61 -31.27
N PRO A 372 23.39 21.50 -31.95
CA PRO A 372 22.11 21.69 -31.30
C PRO A 372 21.98 20.68 -30.16
N HIS A 373 21.45 21.11 -29.03
CA HIS A 373 21.24 20.27 -27.86
C HIS A 373 19.95 20.63 -27.15
N VAL A 374 19.40 19.67 -26.42
CA VAL A 374 18.30 19.86 -25.49
C VAL A 374 18.88 20.01 -24.09
N LEU A 375 18.42 21.02 -23.36
CA LEU A 375 18.70 21.20 -21.95
C LEU A 375 17.46 20.82 -21.16
N ALA A 376 17.52 19.69 -20.47
CA ALA A 376 16.47 19.16 -19.61
C ALA A 376 16.72 19.52 -18.14
N LEU A 377 15.64 19.84 -17.42
CA LEU A 377 15.65 20.19 -16.00
C LEU A 377 14.95 19.06 -15.25
N LEU A 378 15.72 18.17 -14.65
CA LEU A 378 15.18 17.01 -13.94
C LEU A 378 15.24 17.24 -12.43
N PRO A 379 14.38 16.59 -11.63
CA PRO A 379 14.45 16.62 -10.17
C PRO A 379 15.87 16.36 -9.63
N GLY A 380 16.28 17.17 -8.64
CA GLY A 380 17.61 17.06 -8.04
C GLY A 380 17.87 15.74 -7.31
N ASP A 381 16.82 15.10 -6.78
CA ASP A 381 16.92 13.83 -6.06
C ASP A 381 17.41 12.68 -6.96
N ASP A 382 17.17 12.78 -8.26
CA ASP A 382 17.58 11.78 -9.26
C ASP A 382 19.02 11.97 -9.73
N ARG A 383 19.70 13.06 -9.35
CA ARG A 383 21.08 13.38 -9.79
C ARG A 383 22.06 12.21 -9.64
N PRO A 384 22.10 11.46 -8.51
CA PRO A 384 23.06 10.37 -8.35
C PRO A 384 22.83 9.19 -9.30
N ARG A 385 21.61 9.06 -9.85
CA ARG A 385 21.20 7.96 -10.73
C ARG A 385 21.35 8.30 -12.21
N ILE A 386 21.50 9.59 -12.56
CA ILE A 386 21.60 10.05 -13.94
C ILE A 386 23.08 10.08 -14.38
N GLU A 387 23.39 9.36 -15.45
CA GLU A 387 24.73 9.27 -16.03
C GLU A 387 24.77 9.70 -17.50
N VAL A 388 25.98 10.05 -17.95
CA VAL A 388 26.24 10.37 -19.36
C VAL A 388 26.05 9.11 -20.22
N GLY A 389 25.37 9.26 -21.35
CA GLY A 389 25.08 8.17 -22.29
C GLY A 389 23.72 7.51 -22.13
N MET A 390 22.98 7.82 -21.05
CA MET A 390 21.61 7.33 -20.85
C MET A 390 20.65 7.81 -21.96
N PRO A 391 19.66 6.97 -22.34
CA PRO A 391 18.62 7.37 -23.29
C PRO A 391 17.68 8.39 -22.64
N LEU A 392 17.43 9.50 -23.33
CA LEU A 392 16.51 10.55 -22.92
C LEU A 392 15.43 10.70 -23.99
N VAL A 393 14.17 10.59 -23.62
CA VAL A 393 13.05 10.84 -24.54
C VAL A 393 12.66 12.29 -24.43
N PHE A 394 12.62 13.00 -25.56
CA PHE A 394 12.19 14.39 -25.64
C PHE A 394 10.92 14.50 -26.46
N GLU A 395 9.84 14.96 -25.84
CA GLU A 395 8.55 15.28 -26.45
C GLU A 395 8.45 16.81 -26.61
N ILE A 396 8.15 17.28 -27.83
CA ILE A 396 8.07 18.73 -28.13
C ILE A 396 6.64 19.22 -27.86
N ASP A 397 6.52 20.35 -27.16
CA ASP A 397 5.22 20.98 -26.89
C ASP A 397 4.49 21.32 -28.21
N GLY A 398 3.26 20.83 -28.34
CA GLY A 398 2.43 20.99 -29.54
C GLY A 398 2.59 19.90 -30.61
N TYR A 399 3.56 18.97 -30.45
CA TYR A 399 3.81 17.88 -31.39
C TYR A 399 3.88 16.51 -30.69
N ARG A 400 2.71 16.01 -30.24
CA ARG A 400 2.55 14.73 -29.50
C ARG A 400 2.98 13.46 -30.24
N ASP A 401 3.26 13.53 -31.54
CA ASP A 401 3.69 12.38 -32.36
C ASP A 401 5.19 12.47 -32.71
N ALA A 402 5.95 13.32 -32.01
CA ALA A 402 7.34 13.66 -32.34
C ALA A 402 8.32 13.34 -31.22
N ASP A 403 8.10 12.25 -30.48
CA ASP A 403 9.02 11.78 -29.45
C ASP A 403 10.37 11.43 -30.05
N ARG A 404 11.44 11.96 -29.47
CA ARG A 404 12.81 11.71 -29.90
C ARG A 404 13.63 11.08 -28.79
N ALA A 405 14.10 9.86 -29.06
CA ALA A 405 15.14 9.24 -28.25
C ALA A 405 16.48 9.93 -28.55
N LEU A 406 16.92 10.74 -27.59
CA LEU A 406 18.21 11.41 -27.54
C LEU A 406 19.14 10.65 -26.58
N ARG A 407 20.42 11.03 -26.58
CA ARG A 407 21.40 10.54 -25.62
C ARG A 407 21.95 11.70 -24.81
N VAL A 408 22.05 11.49 -23.50
CA VAL A 408 22.68 12.44 -22.60
C VAL A 408 24.16 12.56 -22.97
N ASP A 409 24.60 13.77 -23.29
CA ASP A 409 26.00 14.09 -23.57
C ASP A 409 26.74 14.58 -22.33
N HIS A 410 26.02 15.23 -21.40
CA HIS A 410 26.60 15.85 -20.22
C HIS A 410 25.54 16.05 -19.14
N VAL A 411 25.94 15.77 -17.90
CA VAL A 411 25.15 15.98 -16.69
C VAL A 411 25.92 16.97 -15.84
N TYR A 412 25.29 18.08 -15.46
CA TYR A 412 25.92 19.07 -14.58
C TYR A 412 26.07 18.48 -13.16
N GLU A 413 27.17 18.77 -12.48
CA GLU A 413 27.45 18.23 -11.14
C GLU A 413 26.57 18.86 -10.06
N ASP A 414 26.28 20.15 -10.21
CA ASP A 414 25.55 20.92 -9.21
C ASP A 414 24.04 20.78 -9.36
N VAL A 415 23.37 20.47 -8.25
CA VAL A 415 21.92 20.62 -8.12
C VAL A 415 21.62 22.09 -7.86
N VAL A 416 20.86 22.71 -8.75
CA VAL A 416 20.56 24.14 -8.72
C VAL A 416 19.11 24.40 -8.31
N GLY A 417 18.90 25.48 -7.56
CA GLY A 417 17.56 25.94 -7.22
C GLY A 417 16.82 26.54 -8.42
N PRO A 418 15.49 26.76 -8.31
CA PRO A 418 14.67 27.28 -9.41
C PRO A 418 15.20 28.56 -10.04
N SER A 419 15.60 29.55 -9.23
CA SER A 419 16.09 30.85 -9.73
C SER A 419 17.39 30.73 -10.53
N GLU A 420 18.27 29.84 -10.11
CA GLU A 420 19.56 29.63 -10.78
C GLU A 420 19.38 28.84 -12.09
N ALA A 421 18.50 27.84 -12.07
CA ALA A 421 18.11 27.12 -13.28
C ALA A 421 17.48 28.07 -14.33
N LEU A 422 16.58 28.96 -13.92
CA LEU A 422 15.99 29.98 -14.81
C LEU A 422 17.04 30.96 -15.35
N ARG A 423 18.04 31.34 -14.53
CA ARG A 423 19.16 32.18 -14.96
C ARG A 423 19.97 31.54 -16.08
N VAL A 424 20.23 30.23 -15.99
CA VAL A 424 20.95 29.45 -17.03
C VAL A 424 20.13 29.34 -18.31
N LEU A 425 18.79 29.26 -18.21
CA LEU A 425 17.89 29.29 -19.37
C LEU A 425 17.74 30.68 -19.99
N GLY A 426 18.22 31.73 -19.33
CA GLY A 426 18.13 33.10 -19.82
C GLY A 426 16.74 33.74 -19.68
N PRO A 427 16.68 35.07 -19.73
CA PRO A 427 15.50 35.84 -19.36
C PRO A 427 14.29 35.64 -20.29
N GLU A 428 14.51 35.31 -21.57
CA GLU A 428 13.43 35.15 -22.55
C GLU A 428 12.53 33.92 -22.30
N VAL A 429 13.02 32.94 -21.54
CA VAL A 429 12.32 31.67 -21.28
C VAL A 429 11.86 31.57 -19.83
N ALA A 430 12.46 32.35 -18.93
CA ALA A 430 12.29 32.25 -17.50
C ALA A 430 10.88 32.60 -16.99
N ASP A 431 10.18 33.54 -17.64
CA ASP A 431 8.88 34.05 -17.14
C ASP A 431 7.71 33.06 -17.28
N ASP A 432 7.91 31.98 -18.03
CA ASP A 432 6.83 31.13 -18.53
C ASP A 432 6.98 29.66 -18.11
N MET A 433 8.04 29.33 -17.36
CA MET A 433 8.34 27.98 -16.87
C MET A 433 8.23 27.91 -15.35
N SER A 434 7.31 27.08 -14.86
CA SER A 434 7.21 26.75 -13.43
C SER A 434 8.17 25.61 -13.08
N ILE A 435 9.29 25.93 -12.43
CA ILE A 435 10.19 24.92 -11.86
C ILE A 435 9.81 24.73 -10.38
N THR A 436 9.51 23.48 -10.00
CA THR A 436 9.15 23.13 -8.61
C THR A 436 10.30 22.36 -7.98
N GLY A 437 10.97 22.98 -6.99
CA GLY A 437 12.05 22.34 -6.24
C GLY A 437 13.44 22.44 -6.89
N PRO A 438 14.45 21.83 -6.25
CA PRO A 438 15.82 21.76 -6.79
C PRO A 438 15.88 20.86 -8.03
N VAL A 439 16.67 21.27 -9.03
CA VAL A 439 16.79 20.57 -10.31
C VAL A 439 18.24 20.35 -10.72
N VAL A 440 18.48 19.28 -11.47
CA VAL A 440 19.72 19.03 -12.20
C VAL A 440 19.53 19.40 -13.67
N LEU A 441 20.54 20.06 -14.23
CA LEU A 441 20.63 20.34 -15.66
C LEU A 441 21.24 19.13 -16.37
N VAL A 442 20.57 18.67 -17.42
CA VAL A 442 21.05 17.56 -18.27
C VAL A 442 21.04 18.00 -19.72
N ARG A 443 22.17 17.82 -20.40
CA ARG A 443 22.33 18.16 -21.82
C ARG A 443 22.31 16.90 -22.66
N ALA A 444 21.48 16.91 -23.70
CA ALA A 444 21.38 15.83 -24.67
C ALA A 444 21.58 16.36 -26.09
N ALA A 445 22.45 15.72 -26.88
CA ALA A 445 22.76 16.18 -28.22
C ALA A 445 21.60 15.89 -29.18
N LEU A 446 21.24 16.88 -30.02
CA LEU A 446 20.30 16.71 -31.12
C LEU A 446 21.06 16.25 -32.37
N PRO A 447 20.67 15.13 -33.01
CA PRO A 447 21.36 14.61 -34.18
C PRO A 447 21.15 15.46 -35.44
N SER A 448 20.08 16.25 -35.51
CA SER A 448 19.71 17.08 -36.65
C SER A 448 19.04 18.38 -36.21
N GLU A 449 19.08 19.40 -37.08
CA GLU A 449 18.33 20.65 -36.90
C GLU A 449 16.85 20.52 -37.31
N ASP A 450 16.46 19.41 -37.91
CA ASP A 450 15.09 19.15 -38.36
C ASP A 450 14.45 17.97 -37.61
N PHE A 451 13.13 17.98 -37.48
CA PHE A 451 12.31 16.89 -36.98
C PHE A 451 11.10 16.61 -37.88
N GLU A 452 10.67 15.35 -37.91
CA GLU A 452 9.46 14.94 -38.64
C GLU A 452 8.28 14.79 -37.67
N SER A 453 7.12 15.34 -38.03
CA SER A 453 5.83 15.16 -37.34
C SER A 453 4.69 15.08 -38.36
N LYS A 454 3.76 14.14 -38.20
CA LYS A 454 2.60 13.93 -39.10
C LYS A 454 2.95 13.97 -40.61
N ALA A 455 4.07 13.34 -40.98
CA ALA A 455 4.62 13.28 -42.34
C ALA A 455 5.11 14.62 -42.94
N ALA A 456 5.29 15.67 -42.12
CA ALA A 456 5.94 16.93 -42.51
C ALA A 456 7.27 17.12 -41.75
N ARG A 457 8.25 17.74 -42.43
CA ARG A 457 9.53 18.14 -41.84
C ARG A 457 9.45 19.56 -41.31
N PHE A 458 9.83 19.74 -40.06
CA PHE A 458 9.91 21.00 -39.37
C PHE A 458 11.35 21.23 -38.91
N ARG A 459 11.75 22.49 -38.78
CA ARG A 459 13.05 22.85 -38.21
C ARG A 459 12.90 23.13 -36.73
N TYR A 460 13.87 22.70 -35.93
CA TYR A 460 13.99 23.16 -34.56
C TYR A 460 14.22 24.68 -34.54
N HIS A 461 13.71 25.35 -33.51
CA HIS A 461 14.00 26.74 -33.22
C HIS A 461 14.52 26.87 -31.80
N ASP A 462 15.46 27.79 -31.60
CA ASP A 462 15.99 28.12 -30.27
C ASP A 462 14.84 28.60 -29.37
N GLY A 463 14.74 28.03 -28.18
CA GLY A 463 13.64 28.31 -27.25
C GLY A 463 12.40 27.43 -27.41
N MET A 464 12.39 26.46 -28.34
CA MET A 464 11.33 25.44 -28.37
C MET A 464 11.32 24.64 -27.06
N ARG A 465 10.13 24.47 -26.49
CA ARG A 465 9.90 23.80 -25.21
C ARG A 465 9.38 22.39 -25.42
N GLY A 466 9.54 21.57 -24.39
CA GLY A 466 9.03 20.22 -24.35
C GLY A 466 9.22 19.56 -23.00
N ARG A 467 8.92 18.27 -22.95
CA ARG A 467 9.12 17.40 -21.81
C ARG A 467 10.26 16.44 -22.10
N ALA A 468 11.19 16.30 -21.16
CA ALA A 468 12.21 15.29 -21.21
C ALA A 468 11.94 14.22 -20.15
N GLU A 469 12.14 12.96 -20.53
CA GLU A 469 11.99 11.80 -19.67
C GLU A 469 13.24 10.94 -19.75
N ILE A 470 13.78 10.55 -18.60
CA ILE A 470 14.92 9.66 -18.49
C ILE A 470 14.56 8.51 -17.55
N GLN A 471 14.94 7.30 -17.92
CA GLN A 471 14.75 6.13 -17.06
C GLN A 471 15.87 6.09 -16.01
N VAL A 472 15.54 6.33 -14.75
CA VAL A 472 16.52 6.44 -13.65
C VAL A 472 16.73 5.13 -12.90
N ARG A 473 15.70 4.28 -12.87
CA ARG A 473 15.75 2.98 -12.20
C ARG A 473 14.86 1.99 -12.94
N THR A 474 15.18 0.71 -12.73
CA THR A 474 14.30 -0.39 -13.11
C THR A 474 13.98 -1.15 -11.83
N THR A 475 12.70 -1.30 -11.53
CA THR A 475 12.18 -1.91 -10.30
C THR A 475 11.17 -2.98 -10.67
N SER A 476 11.12 -4.09 -9.93
CA SER A 476 10.11 -5.12 -10.19
C SER A 476 8.69 -4.55 -9.97
N VAL A 477 7.69 -5.01 -10.72
CA VAL A 477 6.29 -4.55 -10.52
C VAL A 477 5.86 -4.76 -9.06
N LEU A 478 6.35 -5.84 -8.43
CA LEU A 478 6.01 -6.18 -7.06
C LEU A 478 6.53 -5.14 -6.05
N GLU A 479 7.78 -4.67 -6.20
CA GLU A 479 8.35 -3.58 -5.40
C GLU A 479 7.62 -2.24 -5.65
N ALA A 480 7.23 -1.96 -6.91
CA ALA A 480 6.48 -0.76 -7.24
C ALA A 480 5.07 -0.73 -6.59
N LEU A 481 4.45 -1.90 -6.38
CA LEU A 481 3.10 -2.02 -5.81
C LEU A 481 3.10 -2.05 -4.27
N ILE A 482 4.18 -2.54 -3.66
CA ILE A 482 4.35 -2.65 -2.21
C ILE A 482 5.71 -2.03 -1.84
N PRO A 483 5.76 -0.69 -1.64
CA PRO A 483 7.02 0.02 -1.39
C PRO A 483 7.73 -0.40 -0.09
N SER A 484 7.04 -1.04 0.86
CA SER A 484 7.63 -1.56 2.10
C SER A 484 8.55 -2.77 1.90
N LEU A 485 8.59 -3.36 0.70
CA LEU A 485 9.52 -4.45 0.39
C LEU A 485 10.93 -3.95 0.05
N GLU A 486 11.12 -2.65 -0.16
CA GLU A 486 12.44 -2.06 -0.41
C GLU A 486 13.31 -1.97 0.86
N GLU A 487 12.71 -2.06 2.05
CA GLU A 487 13.41 -2.00 3.35
C GLU A 487 13.88 -3.37 3.87
N ILE A 488 13.54 -4.47 3.20
CA ILE A 488 13.87 -5.86 3.60
C ILE A 488 14.96 -6.42 2.68
#